data_AF-A0A3A6NEB4-F1
#
_entry.id   AF-A0A3A6NEB4-F1
#
_cell.length_a   1.000
_cell.length_b   1.000
_cell.length_c   1.000
_cell.angle_alpha   90.00
_cell.angle_beta   90.00
_cell.angle_gamma   90.00
#
_symmetry.space_group_name_H-M   'P 1'
#
loop_
_entity.id
_entity.type
_entity.pdbx_description
1 polymer ?
#
loop_
_entity_poly.entity_id
_entity_poly.type
_entity_poly.pdbx_seq_one_letter_code
_entity_poly.pdbx_strand_id
1 'polypeptide(L)'
;MKALYLEFQGYDKNIVKKLLRGMDFSDSLFDIGHLEAREDFFIHPDWVFFDFRQQLASDAKHFLLQSDQALPPVESLELYVRHKGVNPKHVETYKDLVEHQYDLAIKVTGRKRILVYAAKEDLLMGIMKNIKKNRDVTFTAIESYENLDLNQKILMGY
;
A
#
# COMPACT_ATOMS: atom_id res chain seq x y z
N MET A 1 -15.57 -5.04 9.43
CA MET A 1 -14.13 -4.95 9.09
C MET A 1 -13.84 -3.71 8.25
N LYS A 2 -12.90 -2.83 8.64
CA LYS A 2 -12.58 -1.58 7.92
C LYS A 2 -11.09 -1.30 7.71
N ALA A 3 -10.22 -2.12 8.28
CA ALA A 3 -8.81 -2.13 7.96
C ALA A 3 -8.19 -3.50 8.21
N LEU A 4 -7.05 -3.74 7.59
CA LEU A 4 -6.21 -4.91 7.75
C LEU A 4 -4.80 -4.44 8.07
N TYR A 5 -4.27 -4.88 9.21
CA TYR A 5 -2.87 -4.74 9.56
C TYR A 5 -2.13 -6.03 9.25
N LEU A 6 -0.97 -5.88 8.63
CA LEU A 6 -0.09 -6.96 8.23
C LEU A 6 1.32 -6.64 8.72
N GLU A 7 1.94 -7.61 9.38
CA GLU A 7 3.36 -7.56 9.69
C GLU A 7 4.06 -8.80 9.14
N PHE A 8 5.19 -8.59 8.45
CA PHE A 8 5.93 -9.62 7.74
C PHE A 8 7.26 -9.96 8.42
N GLN A 9 7.64 -11.24 8.40
CA GLN A 9 9.03 -11.63 8.62
C GLN A 9 9.85 -11.37 7.35
N GLY A 10 10.96 -10.65 7.48
CA GLY A 10 11.82 -10.33 6.35
C GLY A 10 11.32 -9.12 5.56
N TYR A 11 11.46 -9.13 4.24
CA TYR A 11 10.99 -8.06 3.35
C TYR A 11 10.68 -8.64 1.96
N ASP A 12 9.67 -8.10 1.29
CA ASP A 12 9.27 -8.50 -0.05
C ASP A 12 9.18 -7.28 -0.99
N LYS A 13 10.00 -7.27 -2.04
CA LYS A 13 10.11 -6.17 -3.01
C LYS A 13 8.80 -5.85 -3.73
N ASN A 14 7.93 -6.85 -3.86
CA ASN A 14 6.73 -6.77 -4.68
C ASN A 14 5.46 -6.91 -3.84
N ILE A 15 5.52 -6.61 -2.54
CA ILE A 15 4.40 -6.88 -1.64
C ILE A 15 3.10 -6.20 -2.08
N VAL A 16 3.15 -4.94 -2.50
CA VAL A 16 1.96 -4.22 -3.00
C VAL A 16 1.36 -4.91 -4.23
N LYS A 17 2.20 -5.26 -5.21
CA LYS A 17 1.78 -6.00 -6.41
C LYS A 17 1.17 -7.37 -6.05
N LYS A 18 1.75 -8.06 -5.06
CA LYS A 18 1.26 -9.35 -4.55
C LYS A 18 -0.08 -9.22 -3.81
N LEU A 19 -0.28 -8.17 -3.01
CA LEU A 19 -1.54 -7.90 -2.31
C LEU A 19 -2.68 -7.62 -3.30
N LEU A 20 -2.38 -6.88 -4.37
CA LEU A 20 -3.34 -6.42 -5.36
C LEU A 20 -3.53 -7.38 -6.55
N ARG A 21 -2.80 -8.51 -6.57
CA ARG A 21 -2.75 -9.42 -7.72
C ARG A 21 -4.12 -9.97 -8.09
N GLY A 22 -4.49 -9.85 -9.37
CA GLY A 22 -5.72 -10.43 -9.92
C GLY A 22 -7.02 -9.72 -9.49
N MET A 23 -6.91 -8.58 -8.82
CA MET A 23 -8.04 -7.69 -8.56
C MET A 23 -8.27 -6.77 -9.76
N ASP A 24 -9.53 -6.42 -10.03
CA ASP A 24 -9.87 -5.51 -11.12
C ASP A 24 -9.78 -4.05 -10.68
N PHE A 25 -8.90 -3.30 -11.34
CA PHE A 25 -8.72 -1.86 -11.15
C PHE A 25 -8.85 -1.10 -12.47
N SER A 26 -9.46 -1.70 -13.50
CA SER A 26 -9.62 -1.12 -14.84
C SER A 26 -10.15 0.32 -14.81
N ASP A 27 -11.11 0.59 -13.93
CA ASP A 27 -11.74 1.91 -13.73
C ASP A 27 -11.20 2.72 -12.55
N SER A 28 -10.01 2.36 -12.06
CA SER A 28 -9.36 3.04 -10.94
C SER A 28 -8.13 3.84 -11.37
N LEU A 29 -7.86 4.91 -10.62
CA LEU A 29 -6.63 5.70 -10.63
C LEU A 29 -5.88 5.50 -9.31
N PHE A 30 -4.56 5.53 -9.40
CA PHE A 30 -3.65 5.27 -8.28
C PHE A 30 -2.94 6.60 -7.97
N ASP A 31 -3.17 7.14 -6.78
CA ASP A 31 -2.47 8.33 -6.29
C ASP A 31 -1.40 7.89 -5.28
N ILE A 32 -0.17 8.36 -5.46
CA ILE A 32 0.91 8.15 -4.49
C ILE A 32 1.03 9.41 -3.65
N GLY A 33 0.68 9.33 -2.37
CA GLY A 33 0.87 10.44 -1.41
C GLY A 33 2.32 10.56 -0.96
N HIS A 34 2.98 9.41 -0.77
CA HIS A 34 4.36 9.32 -0.33
C HIS A 34 4.99 8.02 -0.83
N LEU A 35 6.27 8.04 -1.22
CA LEU A 35 7.04 6.84 -1.58
C LEU A 35 8.51 7.07 -1.23
N GLU A 36 9.03 6.20 -0.38
CA GLU A 36 10.45 6.06 -0.08
C GLU A 36 10.85 4.63 -0.41
N ALA A 37 11.84 4.49 -1.28
CA ALA A 37 12.42 3.20 -1.63
C ALA A 37 13.94 3.30 -1.64
N ARG A 38 14.63 2.25 -1.20
CA ARG A 38 16.07 2.26 -1.01
C ARG A 38 16.72 0.96 -1.44
N GLU A 39 17.80 1.04 -2.21
CA GLU A 39 18.68 -0.11 -2.45
C GLU A 39 19.42 -0.50 -1.15
N ASP A 40 19.64 -1.81 -0.95
CA ASP A 40 20.20 -2.29 0.32
C ASP A 40 21.59 -1.70 0.58
N PHE A 41 21.78 -1.24 1.83
CA PHE A 41 22.91 -0.45 2.36
C PHE A 41 24.33 -0.99 2.07
N PHE A 42 24.48 -2.22 1.61
CA PHE A 42 25.78 -2.90 1.54
C PHE A 42 26.66 -2.48 0.36
N ILE A 43 26.15 -1.75 -0.64
CA ILE A 43 26.93 -1.45 -1.85
C ILE A 43 26.97 0.05 -2.21
N HIS A 44 25.94 0.85 -1.89
CA HIS A 44 25.98 2.30 -2.11
C HIS A 44 25.30 3.07 -0.96
N PRO A 45 25.99 4.00 -0.28
CA PRO A 45 25.44 4.84 0.79
C PRO A 45 24.51 5.95 0.28
N ASP A 46 24.29 6.02 -1.04
CA ASP A 46 23.57 7.10 -1.68
C ASP A 46 22.07 6.91 -1.49
N TRP A 47 21.47 7.85 -0.77
CA TRP A 47 20.02 7.94 -0.66
C TRP A 47 19.47 8.28 -2.04
N VAL A 48 18.94 7.30 -2.76
CA VAL A 48 18.07 7.63 -3.90
C VAL A 48 16.71 7.94 -3.32
N PHE A 49 16.57 9.19 -2.85
CA PHE A 49 15.26 9.73 -2.49
C PHE A 49 14.48 9.88 -3.79
N PHE A 50 13.68 8.86 -4.08
CA PHE A 50 12.79 8.85 -5.22
C PHE A 50 11.61 9.78 -4.93
N ASP A 51 11.84 11.10 -4.95
CA ASP A 51 10.79 12.12 -4.78
C ASP A 51 9.91 12.19 -6.05
N PHE A 52 9.11 11.15 -6.28
CA PHE A 52 8.25 11.02 -7.45
C PHE A 52 6.94 11.83 -7.36
N ARG A 53 6.89 12.88 -6.53
CA ARG A 53 5.66 13.61 -6.18
C ARG A 53 4.87 14.22 -7.35
N GLN A 54 5.42 14.29 -8.57
CA GLN A 54 4.69 14.83 -9.74
C GLN A 54 4.61 13.93 -10.97
N GLN A 55 5.47 12.91 -11.15
CA GLN A 55 5.46 12.07 -12.36
C GLN A 55 4.58 10.81 -12.25
N LEU A 56 4.22 10.36 -11.05
CA LEU A 56 3.54 9.07 -10.87
C LEU A 56 2.01 9.15 -10.77
N ALA A 57 1.35 10.30 -10.63
CA ALA A 57 -0.11 10.30 -10.46
C ALA A 57 -0.88 9.70 -11.66
N SER A 58 -0.35 9.81 -12.88
CA SER A 58 -0.93 9.17 -14.07
C SER A 58 -0.45 7.72 -14.29
N ASP A 59 0.78 7.41 -13.87
CA ASP A 59 1.47 6.14 -14.20
C ASP A 59 1.67 5.20 -13.01
N ALA A 60 1.27 5.57 -11.78
CA ALA A 60 1.46 4.77 -10.56
C ALA A 60 0.88 3.37 -10.68
N LYS A 61 -0.30 3.25 -11.31
CA LYS A 61 -0.92 1.96 -11.58
C LYS A 61 -0.04 1.09 -12.49
N HIS A 62 0.49 1.68 -13.57
CA HIS A 62 1.40 0.98 -14.48
C HIS A 62 2.69 0.59 -13.74
N PHE A 63 3.28 1.54 -13.01
CA PHE A 63 4.50 1.35 -12.25
C PHE A 63 4.39 0.24 -11.17
N LEU A 64 3.29 0.23 -10.40
CA LEU A 64 3.10 -0.71 -9.28
C LEU A 64 2.59 -2.09 -9.72
N LEU A 65 1.76 -2.16 -10.77
CA LEU A 65 1.08 -3.40 -11.15
C LEU A 65 1.56 -3.99 -12.48
N GLN A 66 2.00 -3.16 -13.42
CA GLN A 66 2.24 -3.56 -14.82
C GLN A 66 3.73 -3.57 -15.20
N SER A 67 4.57 -2.82 -14.49
CA SER A 67 6.01 -2.83 -14.70
C SER A 67 6.62 -4.18 -14.31
N ASP A 68 7.54 -4.66 -15.16
CA ASP A 68 8.44 -5.78 -14.88
C ASP A 68 9.76 -5.32 -14.25
N GLN A 69 10.01 -4.01 -14.17
CA GLN A 69 11.15 -3.50 -13.42
C GLN A 69 10.96 -3.77 -11.94
N ALA A 70 11.93 -4.44 -11.33
CA ALA A 70 11.95 -4.67 -9.90
C ALA A 70 12.13 -3.31 -9.19
N LEU A 71 11.15 -2.94 -8.36
CA LEU A 71 11.28 -1.77 -7.52
C LEU A 71 12.41 -2.00 -6.50
N PRO A 72 13.20 -0.95 -6.18
CA PRO A 72 14.00 -0.98 -4.98
C PRO A 72 13.10 -1.20 -3.76
N PRO A 73 13.62 -1.77 -2.66
CA PRO A 73 12.89 -1.92 -1.41
C PRO A 73 12.11 -0.69 -0.95
N VAL A 74 10.78 -0.80 -0.99
CA VAL A 74 9.86 0.19 -0.43
C VAL A 74 10.03 0.20 1.08
N GLU A 75 10.58 1.31 1.59
CA GLU A 75 10.69 1.63 3.01
C GLU A 75 9.36 2.15 3.54
N SER A 76 8.80 3.12 2.81
CA SER A 76 7.51 3.72 3.10
C SER A 76 6.74 4.01 1.82
N LEU A 77 5.43 3.82 1.86
CA LEU A 77 4.54 4.11 0.75
C LEU A 77 3.18 4.51 1.32
N GLU A 78 2.58 5.54 0.76
CA GLU A 78 1.16 5.87 0.91
C GLU A 78 0.53 5.84 -0.48
N LEU A 79 -0.28 4.81 -0.72
CA LEU A 79 -0.98 4.57 -1.97
C LEU A 79 -2.48 4.72 -1.74
N TYR A 80 -3.15 5.48 -2.59
CA TYR A 80 -4.59 5.65 -2.58
C TYR A 80 -5.17 5.24 -3.93
N VAL A 81 -6.29 4.52 -3.92
CA VAL A 81 -6.98 4.07 -5.13
C VAL A 81 -8.38 4.66 -5.15
N ARG A 82 -8.72 5.36 -6.22
CA ARG A 82 -10.04 6.00 -6.44
C ARG A 82 -10.60 5.66 -7.81
N HIS A 83 -11.91 5.82 -7.97
CA HIS A 83 -12.55 5.70 -9.27
C HIS A 83 -12.10 6.81 -10.24
N LYS A 84 -12.01 6.48 -11.54
CA LYS A 84 -11.84 7.46 -12.61
C LYS A 84 -12.99 8.47 -12.55
N GLY A 85 -12.65 9.76 -12.44
CA GLY A 85 -13.61 10.86 -12.33
C GLY A 85 -13.76 11.46 -10.93
N VAL A 86 -13.24 10.80 -9.89
CA VAL A 86 -13.13 11.40 -8.55
C VAL A 86 -11.91 12.31 -8.52
N ASN A 87 -12.03 13.56 -8.06
CA ASN A 87 -10.86 14.45 -7.93
C ASN A 87 -10.01 14.04 -6.72
N PRO A 88 -8.67 14.12 -6.84
CA PRO A 88 -7.79 13.78 -5.72
C PRO A 88 -8.07 14.70 -4.53
N LYS A 89 -8.17 14.10 -3.34
CA LYS A 89 -8.37 14.80 -2.08
C LYS A 89 -7.45 14.23 -1.03
N HIS A 90 -7.20 15.03 0.01
CA HIS A 90 -6.45 14.56 1.18
C HIS A 90 -7.26 13.48 1.92
N VAL A 91 -6.57 12.42 2.36
CA VAL A 91 -7.18 11.28 3.06
C VAL A 91 -6.34 10.98 4.30
N GLU A 92 -6.88 11.33 5.48
CA GLU A 92 -6.24 11.09 6.78
C GLU A 92 -6.94 10.01 7.60
N THR A 93 -8.24 9.85 7.40
CA THR A 93 -9.08 8.93 8.17
C THR A 93 -9.84 7.98 7.27
N TYR A 94 -10.31 6.86 7.83
CA TYR A 94 -11.24 5.97 7.13
C TYR A 94 -12.49 6.73 6.66
N LYS A 95 -12.94 7.71 7.44
CA LYS A 95 -14.08 8.55 7.07
C LYS A 95 -13.78 9.34 5.80
N ASP A 96 -12.60 9.96 5.69
CA ASP A 96 -12.19 10.69 4.49
C ASP A 96 -12.10 9.76 3.27
N LEU A 97 -11.61 8.53 3.46
CA LEU A 97 -11.54 7.52 2.39
C LEU A 97 -12.94 7.25 1.81
N VAL A 98 -13.95 7.07 2.67
CA VAL A 98 -15.33 6.82 2.25
C VAL A 98 -15.98 8.08 1.66
N GLU A 99 -15.86 9.23 2.34
CA GLU A 99 -16.48 10.50 1.91
C GLU A 99 -15.89 11.02 0.59
N HIS A 100 -14.60 10.80 0.37
CA HIS A 100 -13.89 11.19 -0.84
C HIS A 100 -13.92 10.12 -1.94
N GLN A 101 -14.71 9.05 -1.77
CA GLN A 101 -14.93 8.00 -2.78
C GLN A 101 -13.64 7.29 -3.22
N TYR A 102 -12.73 7.07 -2.27
CA TYR A 102 -11.59 6.21 -2.44
C TYR A 102 -11.99 4.76 -2.13
N ASP A 103 -11.55 3.83 -2.97
CA ASP A 103 -11.81 2.41 -2.80
C ASP A 103 -10.84 1.77 -1.80
N LEU A 104 -9.58 2.22 -1.82
CA LEU A 104 -8.47 1.59 -1.10
C LEU A 104 -7.43 2.63 -0.66
N ALA A 105 -6.83 2.43 0.51
CA ALA A 105 -5.57 3.04 0.89
C ALA A 105 -4.62 1.97 1.44
N ILE A 106 -3.35 2.03 1.03
CA ILE A 106 -2.28 1.16 1.50
C ILE A 106 -1.16 2.02 2.05
N LYS A 107 -0.78 1.77 3.30
CA LYS A 107 0.35 2.41 3.96
C LYS A 107 1.39 1.36 4.31
N VAL A 108 2.59 1.50 3.76
CA VAL A 108 3.77 0.68 4.07
C VAL A 108 4.68 1.47 5.00
N THR A 109 5.20 0.83 6.05
CA THR A 109 6.14 1.45 6.99
C THR A 109 7.23 0.46 7.39
N GLY A 110 8.49 0.88 7.25
CA GLY A 110 9.66 0.11 7.66
C GLY A 110 9.80 -1.24 6.96
N ARG A 111 9.41 -1.34 5.68
CA ARG A 111 9.43 -2.55 4.82
C ARG A 111 8.56 -3.74 5.25
N LYS A 112 8.10 -3.76 6.51
CA LYS A 112 7.51 -4.93 7.16
C LYS A 112 6.10 -4.73 7.65
N ARG A 113 5.64 -3.49 7.77
CA ARG A 113 4.31 -3.17 8.28
C ARG A 113 3.48 -2.61 7.16
N ILE A 114 2.31 -3.20 6.95
CA ILE A 114 1.35 -2.71 5.97
C ILE A 114 0.00 -2.56 6.63
N LEU A 115 -0.54 -1.35 6.50
CA LEU A 115 -1.92 -1.04 6.81
C LEU A 115 -2.70 -0.94 5.50
N VAL A 116 -3.81 -1.66 5.41
CA VAL A 116 -4.70 -1.63 4.26
C VAL A 116 -6.08 -1.20 4.74
N TYR A 117 -6.63 -0.17 4.12
CA TYR A 117 -7.98 0.30 4.32
C TYR A 117 -8.75 0.11 3.02
N ALA A 118 -9.99 -0.37 3.10
CA ALA A 118 -10.85 -0.41 1.94
C ALA A 118 -12.25 0.08 2.28
N ALA A 119 -12.87 0.81 1.36
CA ALA A 119 -14.27 1.19 1.47
C ALA A 119 -15.21 -0.02 1.33
N LYS A 120 -14.79 -1.04 0.57
CA LYS A 120 -15.56 -2.24 0.24
C LYS A 120 -14.93 -3.48 0.87
N GLU A 121 -15.72 -4.28 1.56
CA GLU A 121 -15.25 -5.50 2.24
C GLU A 121 -14.66 -6.53 1.26
N ASP A 122 -15.23 -6.64 0.05
CA ASP A 122 -14.74 -7.53 -1.00
C ASP A 122 -13.28 -7.28 -1.39
N LEU A 123 -12.82 -6.01 -1.33
CA LEU A 123 -11.43 -5.67 -1.59
C LEU A 123 -10.50 -6.20 -0.48
N LEU A 124 -10.89 -6.06 0.79
CA LEU A 124 -10.14 -6.61 1.92
C LEU A 124 -10.11 -8.15 1.86
N MET A 125 -11.24 -8.79 1.53
CA MET A 125 -11.30 -10.24 1.36
C MET A 125 -10.40 -10.72 0.21
N GLY A 126 -10.36 -9.99 -0.91
CA GLY A 126 -9.45 -10.25 -2.02
C GLY A 126 -7.98 -10.20 -1.60
N ILE A 127 -7.61 -9.15 -0.87
CA ILE A 127 -6.25 -8.97 -0.33
C ILE A 127 -5.90 -10.09 0.65
N MET A 128 -6.80 -10.46 1.57
CA MET A 128 -6.62 -11.57 2.50
C MET A 128 -6.42 -12.91 1.77
N LYS A 129 -7.17 -13.15 0.69
CA LYS A 129 -7.02 -14.35 -0.14
C LYS A 129 -5.66 -14.37 -0.85
N ASN A 130 -5.18 -13.23 -1.32
CA ASN A 130 -3.86 -13.11 -1.96
C ASN A 130 -2.72 -13.34 -0.95
N ILE A 131 -2.85 -12.83 0.27
CA ILE A 131 -1.95 -13.11 1.39
C ILE A 131 -1.83 -14.61 1.64
N LYS A 132 -2.95 -15.30 1.84
CA LYS A 132 -2.98 -16.75 2.11
C LYS A 132 -2.39 -17.60 0.99
N LYS A 133 -2.40 -17.09 -0.25
CA LYS A 133 -1.81 -17.77 -1.42
C LYS A 133 -0.30 -17.53 -1.56
N ASN A 134 0.23 -16.43 -1.03
CA ASN A 134 1.66 -16.12 -1.09
C ASN A 134 2.41 -16.92 -0.02
N ARG A 135 2.84 -18.13 -0.38
CA ARG A 135 3.62 -19.02 0.52
C ARG A 135 5.02 -18.51 0.82
N ASP A 136 5.55 -17.62 -0.02
CA ASP A 136 6.90 -17.06 0.13
C ASP A 136 6.95 -15.93 1.17
N VAL A 137 5.80 -15.53 1.71
CA VAL A 137 5.67 -14.43 2.65
C VAL A 137 5.23 -14.97 4.00
N THR A 138 6.09 -14.88 5.00
CA THR A 138 5.76 -15.27 6.37
C THR A 138 5.27 -14.05 7.14
N PHE A 139 4.14 -14.19 7.83
CA PHE A 139 3.51 -13.12 8.59
C PHE A 139 3.76 -13.31 10.08
N THR A 140 4.16 -12.25 10.78
CA THR A 140 4.15 -12.21 12.25
C THR A 140 2.79 -11.81 12.80
N ALA A 141 2.05 -10.97 12.09
CA ALA A 141 0.72 -10.53 12.50
C ALA A 141 -0.21 -10.33 11.29
N ILE A 142 -1.47 -10.72 11.45
CA ILE A 142 -2.58 -10.41 10.55
C ILE A 142 -3.77 -10.05 11.43
N GLU A 143 -4.13 -8.78 11.49
CA GLU A 143 -5.16 -8.27 12.38
C GLU A 143 -6.19 -7.46 11.60
N SER A 144 -7.47 -7.65 11.92
CA SER A 144 -8.55 -6.88 11.33
C SER A 144 -9.07 -5.86 12.33
N TYR A 145 -9.32 -4.65 11.84
CA TYR A 145 -9.74 -3.53 12.67
C TYR A 145 -11.01 -2.90 12.13
N GLU A 146 -11.73 -2.22 13.03
CA GLU A 146 -12.86 -1.36 12.68
C GLU A 146 -12.54 0.08 13.07
N ASN A 147 -12.73 1.03 12.15
CA ASN A 147 -12.54 2.46 12.37
C ASN A 147 -11.14 2.88 12.88
N LEU A 148 -10.07 2.26 12.36
CA LEU A 148 -8.69 2.70 12.64
C LEU A 148 -8.42 4.06 11.97
N ASP A 149 -7.66 4.92 12.63
CA ASP A 149 -7.16 6.19 12.09
C ASP A 149 -5.92 5.93 11.21
N LEU A 150 -5.83 6.43 9.97
CA LEU A 150 -4.65 6.17 9.12
C LEU A 150 -3.39 6.87 9.65
N ASN A 151 -3.58 7.91 10.47
CA ASN A 151 -2.52 8.65 11.13
C ASN A 151 -2.18 8.11 12.52
N GLN A 152 -2.90 7.09 13.03
CA GLN A 152 -2.38 6.33 14.16
C GLN A 152 -1.06 5.71 13.71
N LYS A 153 0.05 6.30 14.18
CA LYS A 153 1.25 5.53 14.48
C LYS A 153 0.73 4.40 15.34
N ILE A 154 0.66 3.21 14.77
CA ILE A 154 0.40 2.05 15.58
C ILE A 154 1.55 2.06 16.60
N LEU A 155 1.24 2.47 17.83
CA LEU A 155 2.13 2.39 18.97
C LEU A 155 2.20 0.91 19.34
N MET A 156 2.75 0.10 18.44
CA MET A 156 3.18 -1.25 18.74
C MET A 156 4.56 -1.10 19.36
N GLY A 157 4.63 -1.52 20.64
CA GLY A 157 5.68 -1.22 21.60
C GLY A 157 7.11 -1.41 21.11
N TYR A 158 7.98 -0.67 21.80
CA TYR A 158 9.43 -0.85 21.83
C TYR A 158 9.84 -2.32 21.99
#